data_AF-A0A3S3QDK0-F1
#
_entry.id   AF-A0A3S3QDK0-F1
#
_cell.length_a   1.000
_cell.length_b   1.000
_cell.length_c   1.000
_cell.angle_alpha   90.00
_cell.angle_beta   90.00
_cell.angle_gamma   90.00
#
_symmetry.space_group_name_H-M   'P 1'
#
loop_
_entity.id
_entity.type
_entity.pdbx_description
1 polymer ?
#
loop_
_entity_poly.entity_id
_entity_poly.type
_entity_poly.pdbx_seq_one_letter_code
_entity_poly.pdbx_strand_id
1 'polypeptide(L)'
;MEQVNSGDGMKVLMQVVRYRQTLKQRSIKMDDYEKWERDCKKIKKANKGLLNEFEAWLKSSGLSEKTIKKHLENVDFYLNEYLLYEDAIEAKDGAGDVGMFLGYWFIKKAMWASKSSIKSNATSLKKFYTFMLENGLIKKEALTDLKQRIKEEMPEWLATLARYDDPSVEDVWLV
;
A
#
# COMPACT_ATOMS: atom_id res chain seq x y z
N MET A 1 -15.97 -27.56 -59.69
CA MET A 1 -16.43 -27.68 -58.29
C MET A 1 -15.26 -27.34 -57.39
N GLU A 2 -15.21 -26.11 -56.88
CA GLU A 2 -14.17 -25.68 -55.95
C GLU A 2 -14.48 -26.21 -54.55
N GLN A 3 -13.54 -26.96 -53.97
CA GLN A 3 -13.61 -27.36 -52.58
C GLN A 3 -13.14 -26.19 -51.71
N VAL A 4 -14.08 -25.57 -51.01
CA VAL A 4 -13.77 -24.62 -49.93
C VAL A 4 -13.04 -25.40 -48.84
N ASN A 5 -11.77 -25.06 -48.64
CA ASN A 5 -10.85 -25.72 -47.73
C ASN A 5 -11.35 -25.58 -46.28
N SER A 6 -11.82 -26.68 -45.69
CA SER A 6 -12.43 -26.74 -44.35
C SER A 6 -11.51 -26.24 -43.23
N GLY A 7 -10.20 -26.16 -43.49
CA GLY A 7 -9.19 -25.59 -42.58
C GLY A 7 -9.27 -24.07 -42.39
N ASP A 8 -9.77 -23.31 -43.36
CA ASP A 8 -9.84 -21.84 -43.26
C ASP A 8 -11.01 -21.36 -42.41
N GLY A 9 -12.16 -22.04 -42.49
CA GLY A 9 -13.32 -21.73 -41.64
C GLY A 9 -13.02 -21.92 -40.14
N MET A 10 -12.26 -22.95 -39.79
CA MET A 10 -11.87 -23.23 -38.41
C MET A 10 -10.85 -22.21 -37.87
N LYS A 11 -9.92 -21.73 -38.71
CA LYS A 11 -8.97 -20.68 -38.34
C LYS A 11 -9.67 -19.35 -38.05
N VAL A 12 -10.62 -18.95 -38.90
CA VAL A 12 -11.42 -17.73 -38.70
C VAL A 12 -12.25 -17.83 -37.42
N LEU A 13 -12.89 -18.98 -37.16
CA LEU A 13 -13.65 -19.21 -35.94
C LEU A 13 -12.77 -19.08 -34.67
N MET A 14 -11.57 -19.67 -34.67
CA MET A 14 -10.63 -19.55 -33.56
C MET A 14 -10.15 -18.11 -33.33
N GLN A 15 -9.91 -17.33 -34.39
CA GLN A 15 -9.55 -15.92 -34.27
C GLN A 15 -10.68 -15.08 -33.63
N VAL A 16 -11.93 -15.30 -34.05
CA VAL A 16 -13.10 -14.61 -33.48
C VAL A 16 -13.30 -14.97 -32.02
N VAL A 17 -13.13 -16.24 -31.63
CA VAL A 17 -13.24 -16.67 -30.22
C VAL A 17 -12.17 -16.00 -29.36
N ARG A 18 -10.90 -15.99 -29.80
CA ARG A 18 -9.80 -15.31 -29.08
C ARG A 18 -10.04 -13.81 -28.95
N TYR A 19 -10.53 -13.17 -29.99
CA TYR A 19 -10.85 -11.74 -29.97
C TYR A 19 -11.97 -11.43 -28.96
N ARG A 20 -13.06 -12.22 -28.96
CA ARG A 20 -14.15 -12.09 -27.98
C ARG A 20 -13.69 -12.31 -26.55
N GLN A 21 -12.84 -13.30 -26.29
CA GLN A 21 -12.24 -13.52 -24.97
C GLN A 21 -11.39 -12.32 -24.53
N THR A 22 -10.62 -11.74 -25.45
CA THR A 22 -9.80 -10.54 -25.18
C THR A 22 -10.67 -9.33 -24.84
N LEU A 23 -11.75 -9.10 -25.58
CA LEU A 23 -12.71 -8.02 -25.30
C LEU A 23 -13.39 -8.22 -23.94
N LYS A 24 -13.82 -9.44 -23.62
CA LYS A 24 -14.42 -9.77 -22.32
C LYS A 24 -13.43 -9.54 -21.17
N GLN A 25 -12.18 -9.98 -21.31
CA GLN A 25 -11.15 -9.76 -20.29
C GLN A 25 -10.82 -8.27 -20.12
N ARG A 26 -10.80 -7.48 -21.20
CA ARG A 26 -10.63 -6.03 -21.13
C ARG A 26 -11.80 -5.34 -20.43
N SER A 27 -13.03 -5.75 -20.73
CA SER A 27 -14.23 -5.26 -20.04
C SER A 27 -14.18 -5.53 -18.55
N ILE A 28 -13.87 -6.78 -18.14
CA ILE A 28 -13.73 -7.16 -16.73
C ILE A 28 -12.66 -6.30 -16.03
N LYS A 29 -11.47 -6.13 -16.66
CA LYS A 29 -10.41 -5.28 -16.10
C LYS A 29 -10.83 -3.80 -15.96
N MET A 30 -11.68 -3.30 -16.85
CA MET A 30 -12.21 -1.93 -16.75
C MET A 30 -13.19 -1.82 -15.57
N ASP A 31 -14.11 -2.77 -15.43
CA ASP A 31 -15.08 -2.80 -14.33
C ASP A 31 -14.39 -2.90 -12.96
N ASP A 32 -13.33 -3.72 -12.86
CA ASP A 32 -12.51 -3.86 -11.66
C ASP A 32 -11.78 -2.55 -11.32
N TYR A 33 -11.18 -1.89 -12.32
CA TYR A 33 -10.49 -0.61 -12.12
C TYR A 33 -11.45 0.49 -11.69
N GLU A 34 -12.63 0.61 -12.31
CA GLU A 34 -13.63 1.59 -11.90
C GLU A 34 -14.14 1.33 -10.48
N LYS A 35 -14.30 0.06 -10.09
CA LYS A 35 -14.66 -0.31 -8.73
C LYS A 35 -13.57 0.11 -7.74
N TRP A 36 -12.32 -0.25 -8.01
CA TRP A 36 -11.17 0.15 -7.21
C TRP A 36 -11.10 1.67 -7.06
N GLU A 37 -11.24 2.43 -8.14
CA GLU A 37 -11.18 3.89 -8.11
C GLU A 37 -12.30 4.49 -7.24
N ARG A 38 -13.53 3.95 -7.34
CA ARG A 38 -14.65 4.35 -6.48
C ARG A 38 -14.39 4.05 -5.01
N ASP A 39 -13.81 2.89 -4.70
CA ASP A 39 -13.53 2.49 -3.32
C ASP A 39 -12.38 3.34 -2.73
N CYS A 40 -11.30 3.57 -3.48
CA CYS A 40 -10.24 4.51 -3.10
C CYS A 40 -10.79 5.92 -2.81
N LYS A 41 -11.70 6.45 -3.65
CA LYS A 41 -12.33 7.77 -3.41
C LYS A 41 -13.10 7.81 -2.08
N LYS A 42 -13.83 6.74 -1.75
CA LYS A 42 -14.56 6.64 -0.47
C LYS A 42 -13.58 6.56 0.71
N ILE A 43 -12.54 5.74 0.59
CA ILE A 43 -11.55 5.56 1.65
C ILE A 43 -10.76 6.84 1.89
N LYS A 44 -10.31 7.56 0.84
CA LYS A 44 -9.64 8.87 0.99
C LYS A 44 -10.51 9.89 1.75
N LYS A 45 -11.83 9.88 1.52
CA LYS A 45 -12.77 10.73 2.27
C LYS A 45 -12.84 10.34 3.75
N ALA A 46 -12.88 9.04 4.07
CA ALA A 46 -12.86 8.56 5.45
C ALA A 46 -11.53 8.86 6.14
N ASN A 47 -10.40 8.64 5.46
CA ASN A 47 -9.05 8.90 5.95
C ASN A 47 -8.86 10.38 6.32
N LYS A 48 -9.47 11.32 5.59
CA LYS A 48 -9.46 12.74 5.96
C LYS A 48 -10.05 12.99 7.36
N GLY A 49 -11.14 12.29 7.71
CA GLY A 49 -11.73 12.36 9.05
C GLY A 49 -10.80 11.80 10.10
N LEU A 50 -10.26 10.59 9.86
CA LEU A 50 -9.31 9.93 10.76
C LEU A 50 -8.05 10.76 11.00
N LEU A 51 -7.51 11.42 9.98
CA LEU A 51 -6.33 12.27 10.11
C LEU A 51 -6.61 13.51 10.96
N ASN A 52 -7.81 14.12 10.87
CA ASN A 52 -8.20 15.24 11.72
C ASN A 52 -8.34 14.80 13.19
N GLU A 53 -8.94 13.64 13.44
CA GLU A 53 -9.07 13.09 14.80
C GLU A 53 -7.71 12.71 15.38
N PHE A 54 -6.84 12.11 14.55
CA PHE A 54 -5.48 11.79 14.94
C PHE A 54 -4.65 13.06 15.23
N GLU A 55 -4.84 14.14 14.47
CA GLU A 55 -4.23 15.44 14.78
C GLU A 55 -4.66 15.94 16.16
N ALA A 56 -5.95 15.89 16.48
CA ALA A 56 -6.47 16.29 17.78
C ALA A 56 -5.87 15.45 18.92
N TRP A 57 -5.76 14.14 18.73
CA TRP A 57 -5.11 13.21 19.67
C TRP A 57 -3.61 13.51 19.88
N LEU A 58 -2.90 13.91 18.82
CA LEU A 58 -1.50 14.34 18.93
C LEU A 58 -1.36 15.67 19.69
N LYS A 59 -2.28 16.62 19.47
CA LYS A 59 -2.32 17.91 20.19
C LYS A 59 -2.51 17.71 21.68
N SER A 60 -3.41 16.81 22.10
CA SER A 60 -3.62 16.50 23.52
C SER A 60 -2.40 15.84 24.19
N SER A 61 -1.47 15.30 23.40
CA SER A 61 -0.21 14.71 23.88
C SER A 61 0.91 15.73 24.11
N GLY A 62 0.67 17.03 23.88
CA GLY A 62 1.66 18.10 24.12
C GLY A 62 2.80 18.16 23.10
N LEU A 63 2.65 17.54 21.93
CA LEU A 63 3.65 17.58 20.87
C LEU A 63 3.70 18.95 20.16
N SER A 64 4.87 19.33 19.66
CA SER A 64 5.01 20.55 18.86
C SER A 64 4.32 20.42 17.50
N GLU A 65 3.81 21.53 16.97
CA GLU A 65 3.13 21.58 15.66
C GLU A 65 3.97 20.95 14.53
N LYS A 66 5.29 21.21 14.52
CA LYS A 66 6.22 20.61 13.55
C LYS A 66 6.22 19.08 13.64
N THR A 67 6.19 18.52 14.85
CA THR A 67 6.17 17.07 15.08
C THR A 67 4.83 16.47 14.68
N ILE A 68 3.74 17.15 15.02
CA ILE A 68 2.37 16.76 14.64
C ILE A 68 2.25 16.69 13.12
N LYS A 69 2.67 17.76 12.42
CA LYS A 69 2.69 17.82 10.97
C LYS A 69 3.45 16.65 10.36
N LYS A 70 4.64 16.33 10.90
CA LYS A 70 5.44 15.20 10.41
C LYS A 70 4.74 13.86 10.60
N HIS A 71 4.05 13.65 11.73
CA HIS A 71 3.26 12.44 11.94
C HIS A 71 2.09 12.34 10.97
N LEU A 72 1.37 13.44 10.74
CA LEU A 72 0.27 13.49 9.77
C LEU A 72 0.74 13.19 8.35
N GLU A 73 1.81 13.84 7.89
CA GLU A 73 2.37 13.61 6.55
C GLU A 73 2.77 12.15 6.34
N ASN A 74 3.44 11.53 7.33
CA ASN A 74 3.84 10.12 7.22
C ASN A 74 2.64 9.17 7.21
N VAL A 75 1.61 9.43 8.03
CA VAL A 75 0.40 8.58 8.10
C VAL A 75 -0.46 8.77 6.86
N ASP A 76 -0.65 10.01 6.41
CA ASP A 76 -1.36 10.33 5.16
C ASP A 76 -0.73 9.61 3.96
N PHE A 77 0.59 9.67 3.84
CA PHE A 77 1.32 8.96 2.79
C PHE A 77 1.08 7.45 2.83
N TYR A 78 1.15 6.85 4.01
CA TYR A 78 0.87 5.42 4.16
C TYR A 78 -0.59 5.06 3.82
N LEU A 79 -1.56 5.81 4.33
CA LEU A 79 -2.98 5.51 4.15
C LEU A 79 -3.47 5.79 2.73
N ASN A 80 -3.03 6.88 2.12
CA ASN A 80 -3.60 7.37 0.86
C ASN A 80 -2.75 7.08 -0.37
N GLU A 81 -1.44 6.84 -0.20
CA GLU A 81 -0.55 6.48 -1.30
C GLU A 81 -0.18 5.00 -1.30
N TYR A 82 0.09 4.38 -0.14
CA TYR A 82 0.48 2.96 -0.10
C TYR A 82 -0.70 1.99 -0.04
N LEU A 83 -1.60 2.11 0.96
CA LEU A 83 -2.75 1.20 1.12
C LEU A 83 -3.74 1.27 -0.04
N LEU A 84 -3.68 2.36 -0.80
CA LEU A 84 -4.49 2.61 -2.00
C LEU A 84 -3.69 2.47 -3.30
N TYR A 85 -2.47 1.89 -3.27
CA TYR A 85 -1.62 1.77 -4.46
C TYR A 85 -2.08 0.65 -5.40
N GLU A 86 -2.18 -0.57 -4.86
CA GLU A 86 -2.57 -1.78 -5.60
C GLU A 86 -3.96 -2.28 -5.22
N ASP A 87 -4.39 -1.99 -3.99
CA ASP A 87 -5.67 -2.39 -3.43
C ASP A 87 -6.42 -1.18 -2.85
N ALA A 88 -7.62 -1.40 -2.31
CA ALA A 88 -8.40 -0.37 -1.62
C ALA A 88 -8.55 -0.76 -0.13
N ILE A 89 -7.45 -0.71 0.61
CA ILE A 89 -7.39 -1.17 2.01
C ILE A 89 -7.79 -0.03 2.95
N GLU A 90 -8.74 -0.30 3.86
CA GLU A 90 -9.13 0.63 4.91
C GLU A 90 -8.06 0.72 6.01
N ALA A 91 -7.94 1.90 6.66
CA ALA A 91 -6.94 2.15 7.70
C ALA A 91 -6.99 1.13 8.87
N LYS A 92 -8.17 0.59 9.20
CA LYS A 92 -8.34 -0.39 10.28
C LYS A 92 -7.72 -1.76 9.96
N ASP A 93 -7.60 -2.09 8.68
CA ASP A 93 -7.12 -3.38 8.19
C ASP A 93 -5.63 -3.34 7.79
N GLY A 94 -5.06 -2.14 7.63
CA GLY A 94 -3.69 -1.97 7.15
C GLY A 94 -2.58 -2.36 8.13
N ALA A 95 -2.85 -2.59 9.43
CA ALA A 95 -1.78 -2.75 10.43
C ALA A 95 -0.77 -3.86 10.06
N GLY A 96 -1.26 -4.92 9.38
CA GLY A 96 -0.46 -6.03 8.88
C GLY A 96 0.47 -5.69 7.70
N ASP A 97 0.21 -4.61 6.97
CA ASP A 97 0.95 -4.22 5.77
C ASP A 97 2.17 -3.34 6.06
N VAL A 98 2.35 -2.90 7.32
CA VAL A 98 3.46 -2.00 7.69
C VAL A 98 4.84 -2.60 7.37
N GLY A 99 4.99 -3.93 7.44
CA GLY A 99 6.23 -4.60 7.05
C GLY A 99 6.52 -4.48 5.56
N MET A 100 5.53 -4.77 4.71
CA MET A 100 5.67 -4.62 3.25
C MET A 100 5.84 -3.17 2.83
N PHE A 101 5.20 -2.24 3.55
CA PHE A 101 5.43 -0.81 3.37
C PHE A 101 6.89 -0.44 3.67
N LEU A 102 7.36 -0.63 4.90
CA LEU A 102 8.67 -0.11 5.33
C LEU A 102 9.85 -0.91 4.78
N GLY A 103 9.68 -2.21 4.60
CA GLY A 103 10.72 -3.13 4.16
C GLY A 103 10.85 -3.27 2.66
N TYR A 104 9.87 -2.85 1.86
CA TYR A 104 9.92 -3.01 0.40
C TYR A 104 9.40 -1.77 -0.33
N TRP A 105 8.10 -1.48 -0.22
CA TRP A 105 7.46 -0.49 -1.07
C TRP A 105 8.04 0.91 -0.85
N PHE A 106 8.22 1.31 0.41
CA PHE A 106 8.76 2.61 0.77
C PHE A 106 10.19 2.80 0.24
N ILE A 107 11.05 1.80 0.40
CA ILE A 107 12.43 1.81 -0.10
C ILE A 107 12.45 1.96 -1.63
N LYS A 108 11.60 1.19 -2.32
CA LYS A 108 11.57 1.14 -3.78
C LYS A 108 10.86 2.34 -4.44
N LYS A 109 9.86 2.92 -3.78
CA LYS A 109 8.93 3.88 -4.40
C LYS A 109 9.03 5.30 -3.83
N ALA A 110 9.48 5.47 -2.59
CA ALA A 110 9.61 6.78 -2.00
C ALA A 110 11.00 7.35 -2.30
N MET A 111 11.06 8.38 -3.16
CA MET A 111 12.32 9.06 -3.53
C MET A 111 13.09 9.68 -2.34
N TRP A 112 12.44 9.77 -1.18
CA TRP A 112 12.98 10.32 0.07
C TRP A 112 13.25 9.22 1.13
N ALA A 113 13.28 7.95 0.70
CA ALA A 113 13.66 6.84 1.54
C ALA A 113 15.08 7.06 2.09
N SER A 114 15.22 6.87 3.40
CA SER A 114 16.45 7.02 4.16
C SER A 114 16.27 6.33 5.51
N LYS A 115 17.38 6.04 6.19
CA LYS A 115 17.33 5.40 7.52
C LYS A 115 16.49 6.21 8.53
N SER A 116 16.55 7.54 8.44
CA SER A 116 15.76 8.44 9.30
C SER A 116 14.29 8.47 8.90
N SER A 117 13.97 8.46 7.61
CA SER A 117 12.58 8.46 7.16
C SER A 117 11.85 7.15 7.46
N ILE A 118 12.50 5.98 7.31
CA ILE A 118 11.92 4.68 7.71
C ILE A 118 11.56 4.69 9.21
N LYS A 119 12.49 5.11 10.07
CA LYS A 119 12.27 5.20 11.53
C LYS A 119 11.17 6.21 11.88
N SER A 120 11.12 7.35 11.16
CA SER A 120 10.09 8.37 11.34
C SER A 120 8.69 7.86 10.97
N ASN A 121 8.57 7.15 9.83
CA ASN A 121 7.33 6.50 9.43
C ASN A 121 6.90 5.44 10.45
N ALA A 122 7.79 4.53 10.84
CA ALA A 122 7.50 3.51 11.85
C ALA A 122 7.00 4.12 13.18
N THR A 123 7.60 5.23 13.61
CA THR A 123 7.15 5.94 14.82
C THR A 123 5.76 6.55 14.65
N SER A 124 5.48 7.13 13.49
CA SER A 124 4.19 7.74 13.16
C SER A 124 3.09 6.69 13.09
N LEU A 125 3.36 5.54 12.46
CA LEU A 125 2.43 4.42 12.36
C LEU A 125 2.15 3.78 13.72
N LYS A 126 3.16 3.60 14.58
CA LYS A 126 2.92 3.14 15.97
C LYS A 126 1.98 4.07 16.73
N LYS A 127 2.11 5.39 16.56
CA LYS A 127 1.22 6.38 17.20
C LYS A 127 -0.18 6.30 16.60
N PHE A 128 -0.30 6.29 15.28
CA PHE A 128 -1.58 6.19 14.60
C PHE A 128 -2.36 4.95 15.00
N TYR A 129 -1.74 3.77 14.98
CA TYR A 129 -2.43 2.54 15.39
C TYR A 129 -2.65 2.45 16.91
N THR A 130 -1.90 3.20 17.73
CA THR A 130 -2.26 3.37 19.16
C THR A 130 -3.54 4.20 19.29
N PHE A 131 -3.64 5.33 18.58
CA PHE A 131 -4.87 6.11 18.48
C PHE A 131 -6.07 5.27 17.99
N MET A 132 -5.87 4.46 16.94
CA MET A 132 -6.91 3.56 16.42
C MET A 132 -7.41 2.56 17.47
N LEU A 133 -6.51 2.00 18.28
CA LEU A 133 -6.88 1.08 19.36
C LEU A 133 -7.67 1.78 20.46
N GLU A 134 -7.22 2.96 20.89
CA GLU A 134 -7.88 3.75 21.95
C GLU A 134 -9.31 4.16 21.57
N ASN A 135 -9.58 4.30 20.26
CA ASN A 135 -10.91 4.60 19.73
C ASN A 135 -11.71 3.33 19.36
N GLY A 136 -11.21 2.13 19.69
CA GLY A 136 -11.90 0.86 19.44
C GLY A 136 -12.00 0.48 17.95
N LEU A 137 -11.19 1.08 17.09
CA LEU A 137 -11.22 0.86 15.65
C LEU A 137 -10.40 -0.37 15.21
N ILE A 138 -9.48 -0.83 16.06
CA ILE A 138 -8.71 -2.06 15.86
C ILE A 138 -8.66 -2.89 17.14
N LYS A 139 -8.28 -4.16 17.01
CA LYS A 139 -8.03 -5.04 18.15
C LYS A 139 -6.63 -4.83 18.72
N LYS A 140 -6.44 -5.20 19.99
CA LYS A 140 -5.14 -5.06 20.69
C LYS A 140 -4.04 -5.91 20.05
N GLU A 141 -4.40 -7.08 19.53
CA GLU A 141 -3.51 -8.01 18.85
C GLU A 141 -2.86 -7.32 17.64
N ALA A 142 -3.65 -6.64 16.80
CA ALA A 142 -3.15 -5.93 15.62
C ALA A 142 -2.08 -4.86 15.97
N LEU A 143 -2.29 -4.09 17.05
CA LEU A 143 -1.28 -3.12 17.51
C LEU A 143 -0.02 -3.81 18.08
N THR A 144 -0.21 -4.94 18.76
CA THR A 144 0.88 -5.71 19.37
C THR A 144 1.79 -6.30 18.28
N ASP A 145 1.18 -6.95 17.28
CA ASP A 145 1.86 -7.53 16.13
C ASP A 145 2.60 -6.47 15.31
N LEU A 146 1.96 -5.32 15.05
CA LEU A 146 2.60 -4.19 14.39
C LEU A 146 3.85 -3.70 15.15
N LYS A 147 3.74 -3.52 16.47
CA LYS A 147 4.85 -3.04 17.30
C LYS A 147 5.99 -4.06 17.34
N GLN A 148 5.66 -5.36 17.42
CA GLN A 148 6.64 -6.43 17.41
C GLN A 148 7.35 -6.52 16.05
N ARG A 149 6.60 -6.49 14.94
CA ARG A 149 7.18 -6.49 13.59
C ARG A 149 8.15 -5.33 13.38
N ILE A 150 7.75 -4.11 13.75
CA ILE A 150 8.63 -2.94 13.67
C ILE A 150 9.89 -3.12 14.52
N LYS A 151 9.81 -3.80 15.67
CA LYS A 151 10.99 -4.02 16.51
C LYS A 151 11.94 -5.04 15.89
N GLU A 152 11.42 -6.14 15.40
CA GLU A 152 12.19 -7.29 14.93
C GLU A 152 12.76 -7.08 13.53
N GLU A 153 11.99 -6.48 12.62
CA GLU A 153 12.38 -6.36 11.20
C GLU A 153 13.09 -5.05 10.86
N MET A 154 13.07 -4.03 11.74
CA MET A 154 13.75 -2.75 11.49
C MET A 154 15.22 -2.89 11.09
N PRO A 155 16.05 -3.73 11.73
CA PRO A 155 17.43 -3.93 11.28
C PRO A 155 17.51 -4.38 9.81
N GLU A 156 16.64 -5.29 9.40
CA GLU A 156 16.61 -5.79 8.02
C GLU A 156 16.13 -4.73 7.04
N TRP A 157 15.09 -3.96 7.35
CA TRP A 157 14.64 -2.86 6.49
C TRP A 157 15.75 -1.82 6.24
N LEU A 158 16.56 -1.54 7.26
CA LEU A 158 17.68 -0.61 7.14
C LEU A 158 18.87 -1.20 6.37
N ALA A 159 19.11 -2.51 6.48
CA ALA A 159 20.11 -3.22 5.71
C ALA A 159 19.71 -3.30 4.22
N THR A 160 18.44 -3.62 3.98
CA THR A 160 17.80 -3.60 2.66
C THR A 160 17.96 -2.24 1.98
N LEU A 161 17.65 -1.13 2.67
CA LEU A 161 17.85 0.21 2.12
C LEU A 161 19.33 0.44 1.76
N ALA A 162 20.26 0.02 2.61
CA ALA A 162 21.69 0.18 2.34
C ALA A 162 22.14 -0.62 1.11
N ARG A 163 21.59 -1.82 0.90
CA ARG A 163 21.79 -2.61 -0.33
C ARG A 163 21.17 -1.93 -1.55
N TYR A 164 19.97 -1.38 -1.40
CA TYR A 164 19.25 -0.70 -2.49
C TYR A 164 19.98 0.55 -3.00
N ASP A 165 20.60 1.30 -2.10
CA ASP A 165 21.36 2.51 -2.44
C ASP A 165 22.78 2.21 -2.97
N ASP A 166 23.22 0.95 -2.92
CA ASP A 166 24.54 0.52 -3.39
C ASP A 166 24.45 0.05 -4.87
N PRO A 167 25.01 0.80 -5.83
CA PRO A 167 24.95 0.44 -7.25
C PRO A 167 25.73 -0.83 -7.60
N SER A 168 26.56 -1.35 -6.69
CA SER A 168 27.28 -2.62 -6.88
C SER A 168 26.45 -3.85 -6.52
N VAL A 169 25.30 -3.66 -5.87
CA VAL A 169 24.39 -4.76 -5.51
C VAL A 169 23.42 -5.01 -6.67
N GLU A 170 23.56 -6.16 -7.34
CA GLU A 170 22.68 -6.54 -8.45
C GLU A 170 21.30 -7.02 -7.97
N ASP A 171 21.24 -7.73 -6.84
CA ASP A 171 19.98 -8.19 -6.25
C ASP A 171 19.86 -7.78 -4.78
N VAL A 172 18.99 -6.81 -4.54
CA VAL A 172 18.74 -6.22 -3.21
C VAL A 172 17.92 -7.15 -2.32
N TRP A 173 17.10 -8.02 -2.93
CA TRP A 173 15.99 -8.72 -2.28
C TRP A 173 16.23 -10.22 -2.11
N LEU A 174 17.22 -10.79 -2.81
CA LEU A 174 17.70 -12.15 -2.56
C LEU A 174 18.75 -12.12 -1.44
N VAL A 175 18.34 -12.55 -0.24
CA VAL A 175 19.24 -12.86 0.88
C VAL A 175 19.10 -14.33 1.25
#